data_AF-A0A2V8VEE4-F1
#
_entry.id   AF-A0A2V8VEE4-F1
#
_cell.length_a   1.000
_cell.length_b   1.000
_cell.length_c   1.000
_cell.angle_alpha   90.00
_cell.angle_beta   90.00
_cell.angle_gamma   90.00
#
_symmetry.space_group_name_H-M   'P 1'
#
loop_
_entity.id
_entity.type
_entity.pdbx_description
1 polymer ?
#
loop_
_entity_poly.entity_id
_entity_poly.type
_entity_poly.pdbx_seq_one_letter_code
_entity_poly.pdbx_strand_id
1 'polypeptide(L)' 'MTVPLAQLIAVDPDESTAEAIGDWHYWVAQGYCL' A
#
# COMPACT_ATOMS: atom_id res chain seq x y z
N MET A 1 -14.12 -13.35 -1.49
CA MET A 1 -14.25 -11.97 -1.00
C MET A 1 -12.87 -11.33 -1.12
N THR A 2 -12.75 -10.15 -1.73
CA THR A 2 -11.46 -9.49 -2.00
C THR A 2 -11.48 -8.10 -1.39
N VAL A 3 -10.33 -7.64 -0.90
CA VAL A 3 -10.14 -6.31 -0.32
C VAL A 3 -9.01 -5.59 -1.07
N PRO A 4 -9.13 -4.29 -1.33
CA PRO A 4 -8.05 -3.50 -1.91
C PRO A 4 -6.80 -3.52 -1.03
N LEU A 5 -5.62 -3.61 -1.65
CA LEU A 5 -4.34 -3.50 -0.96
C LEU A 5 -4.22 -2.18 -0.18
N ALA A 6 -4.84 -1.11 -0.68
CA ALA A 6 -4.90 0.19 -0.02
C ALA A 6 -5.62 0.19 1.35
N GLN A 7 -6.33 -0.89 1.70
CA GLN A 7 -6.97 -1.05 3.01
C GLN A 7 -6.13 -1.89 3.97
N LEU A 8 -4.99 -2.42 3.53
CA LEU A 8 -4.14 -3.31 4.32
C LEU A 8 -2.99 -2.52 4.95
N ILE A 9 -2.64 -2.92 6.17
CA ILE A 9 -1.47 -2.44 6.91
C ILE A 9 -0.54 -3.64 7.05
N ALA A 10 0.74 -3.47 6.69
CA ALA A 10 1.74 -4.51 6.91
C ALA A 10 2.04 -4.71 8.39
N VAL A 11 2.27 -5.96 8.77
CA VAL A 11 2.72 -6.34 10.10
C VAL A 11 4.14 -6.86 9.98
N ASP A 12 5.07 -6.20 10.67
CA ASP A 12 6.51 -6.50 10.67
C ASP A 12 7.13 -6.65 9.26
N PRO A 13 6.94 -5.67 8.35
CA PRO A 13 7.55 -5.71 7.03
C PRO A 13 9.07 -5.51 7.12
N ASP A 14 9.81 -6.13 6.22
CA ASP A 14 11.15 -5.67 5.91
C ASP A 14 11.11 -4.26 5.28
N GLU A 15 12.25 -3.58 5.27
CA GLU A 15 12.38 -2.20 4.78
C GLU A 15 11.85 -2.04 3.35
N SER A 16 12.20 -2.95 2.44
CA SER A 16 11.76 -2.91 1.04
C SER A 16 10.25 -3.08 0.91
N THR A 17 9.66 -3.94 1.75
CA THR A 17 8.22 -4.17 1.79
C THR A 17 7.48 -2.95 2.35
N ALA A 18 8.03 -2.31 3.39
CA ALA A 18 7.46 -1.10 3.97
C ALA A 18 7.45 0.06 2.96
N GLU A 19 8.56 0.26 2.24
CA GLU A 19 8.68 1.26 1.18
C GLU A 19 7.68 1.03 0.05
N ALA A 20 7.61 -0.20 -0.48
CA ALA A 20 6.71 -0.53 -1.58
C ALA A 20 5.23 -0.31 -1.22
N ILE A 21 4.84 -0.65 0.02
CA ILE A 21 3.49 -0.42 0.53
C ILE A 21 3.23 1.08 0.74
N GLY A 22 4.20 1.82 1.27
CA GLY A 22 4.12 3.27 1.45
C GLY A 22 3.94 4.02 0.13
N ASP A 23 4.73 3.68 -0.88
CA ASP A 23 4.64 4.27 -2.23
C ASP A 23 3.29 3.98 -2.88
N TRP A 24 2.77 2.77 -2.71
CA TRP A 24 1.44 2.40 -3.20
C TRP A 24 0.34 3.21 -2.52
N HIS A 25 0.37 3.34 -1.19
CA HIS A 25 -0.59 4.17 -0.45
C HIS A 25 -0.52 5.64 -0.84
N TYR A 26 0.70 6.17 -1.03
CA TYR A 26 0.90 7.53 -1.52
C TYR A 26 0.26 7.75 -2.89
N TRP A 27 0.51 6.84 -3.84
CA TRP A 27 -0.04 6.89 -5.19
C TRP A 27 -1.57 6.87 -5.19
N VAL A 28 -2.18 5.99 -4.37
CA VAL A 28 -3.64 5.93 -4.19
C VAL A 28 -4.18 7.23 -3.58
N ALA A 29 -3.51 7.81 -2.59
CA ALA A 29 -3.92 9.07 -1.97
C ALA A 29 -3.87 10.27 -2.93
N GLN A 30 -3.01 10.24 -3.94
CA GLN A 30 -2.97 11.25 -5.01
C GLN A 30 -4.13 11.12 -6.01
N GLY A 31 -4.97 10.08 -5.89
CA GLY A 31 -6.09 9.85 -6.80
C GLY A 31 -5.69 9.19 -8.12
N TYR A 32 -4.46 8.68 -8.23
CA TYR A 32 -4.00 7.91 -9.38
C TYR A 32 -4.48 6.45 -9.28
N CYS A 33 -5.79 6.21 -9.20
CA CYS A 33 -6.32 4.85 -9.33
C CYS A 33 -6.51 4.51 -10.80
N LEU A 34 -5.83 3.46 -11.29
CA LEU A 34 -6.19 2.77 -12.54
C LEU A 34 -7.48 1.96 -12.35
#